data_AF-A0A354UNK2-F1
#
_entry.id   AF-A0A354UNK2-F1
#
_cell.length_a   1.000
_cell.length_b   1.000
_cell.length_c   1.000
_cell.angle_alpha   90.00
_cell.angle_beta   90.00
_cell.angle_gamma   90.00
#
_symmetry.space_group_name_H-M   'P 1'
#
loop_
_entity.id
_entity.type
_entity.pdbx_description
1 polymer ?
#
loop_
_entity_poly.entity_id
_entity_poly.type
_entity_poly.pdbx_seq_one_letter_code
_entity_poly.pdbx_strand_id
1 'polypeptide(L)'
;KDGILRQLNALSHMSLVSYFVGMLTDSRSFLSYTRHEYFRRVLCNFFGDILENGEYPYDIEFVGKIVRNISYDNAIKFFEK
;
A
#
# COMPACT_ATOMS: atom_id res chain seq x y z
N LYS A 1 7.18 10.63 -2.18
CA LYS A 1 5.72 10.60 -2.40
C LYS A 1 5.38 10.32 -3.86
N ASP A 2 5.72 11.20 -4.80
CA ASP A 2 5.36 11.09 -6.23
C ASP A 2 5.64 9.71 -6.85
N GLY A 3 6.88 9.19 -6.73
CA GLY A 3 7.21 7.88 -7.28
C GLY A 3 6.38 6.72 -6.73
N ILE A 4 6.01 6.77 -5.44
CA ILE A 4 5.13 5.77 -4.82
C ILE A 4 3.73 5.88 -5.43
N LEU A 5 3.20 7.10 -5.54
CA LEU A 5 1.88 7.31 -6.14
C LEU A 5 1.82 6.90 -7.60
N ARG A 6 2.84 7.21 -8.41
CA ARG A 6 2.90 6.76 -9.81
C ARG A 6 2.91 5.24 -9.92
N GLN A 7 3.64 4.55 -9.05
CA GLN A 7 3.65 3.08 -9.03
C GLN A 7 2.30 2.51 -8.59
N LEU A 8 1.67 3.04 -7.54
CA LEU A 8 0.35 2.60 -7.07
C LEU A 8 -0.72 2.82 -8.14
N ASN A 9 -0.73 3.97 -8.82
CA ASN A 9 -1.64 4.26 -9.93
C ASN A 9 -1.44 3.32 -11.13
N ALA A 10 -0.18 3.09 -11.52
CA ALA A 10 0.10 2.16 -12.61
C ALA A 10 -0.36 0.73 -12.24
N LEU A 11 -0.09 0.30 -11.01
CA LEU A 11 -0.50 -1.01 -10.53
C LEU A 11 -2.02 -1.15 -10.43
N SER A 12 -2.74 -0.14 -9.94
CA SER A 12 -4.21 -0.17 -9.83
C SER A 12 -4.90 -0.19 -11.19
N HIS A 13 -4.32 0.44 -12.22
CA HIS A 13 -4.88 0.42 -13.57
C HIS A 13 -4.56 -0.87 -14.35
N MET A 14 -3.42 -1.49 -14.09
CA MET A 14 -2.95 -2.63 -14.88
C MET A 14 -3.11 -3.99 -14.19
N SER A 15 -3.35 -4.02 -12.87
CA SER A 15 -3.35 -5.25 -12.07
C SER A 15 -4.14 -5.10 -10.77
N LEU A 16 -4.10 -6.13 -9.91
CA LEU A 16 -4.77 -6.17 -8.63
C LEU A 16 -3.90 -5.55 -7.53
N VAL A 17 -4.11 -4.27 -7.24
CA VAL A 17 -3.38 -3.55 -6.17
C VAL A 17 -3.52 -4.23 -4.80
N SER A 18 -4.62 -4.93 -4.53
CA SER A 18 -4.87 -5.65 -3.28
C SER A 18 -3.90 -6.80 -3.01
N TYR A 19 -3.26 -7.35 -4.05
CA TYR A 19 -2.25 -8.41 -3.95
C TYR A 19 -0.81 -7.87 -3.94
N PHE A 20 -0.62 -6.55 -3.88
CA PHE A 20 0.70 -5.97 -3.83
C PHE A 20 1.46 -6.44 -2.58
N VAL A 21 2.68 -6.96 -2.77
CA VAL A 21 3.53 -7.53 -1.71
C VAL A 21 3.92 -6.46 -0.67
N GLY A 22 4.00 -5.20 -1.06
CA GLY A 22 4.26 -4.08 -0.16
C GLY A 22 5.60 -3.41 -0.38
N MET A 23 6.18 -2.86 0.70
CA MET A 23 7.34 -1.98 0.67
C MET A 23 8.56 -2.61 1.33
N LEU A 24 9.75 -2.30 0.83
CA LEU A 24 11.04 -2.59 1.46
C LEU A 24 11.87 -1.30 1.62
N THR A 25 12.67 -1.20 2.69
CA THR A 25 13.48 0.00 2.94
C THR A 25 14.62 0.20 1.95
N ASP A 26 15.14 -0.90 1.41
CA ASP A 26 16.35 -0.98 0.59
C ASP A 26 17.51 -0.15 1.18
N SER A 27 17.69 -0.24 2.49
CA SER A 27 18.60 0.62 3.23
C SER A 27 19.50 -0.18 4.15
N ARG A 28 20.73 0.31 4.31
CA ARG A 28 21.72 -0.22 5.26
C ARG A 28 21.67 0.47 6.63
N SER A 29 20.73 1.41 6.84
CA SER A 29 20.59 2.17 8.07
C SER A 29 19.46 1.62 8.95
N PHE A 30 19.74 1.43 10.23
CA PHE A 30 18.71 1.05 11.22
C PHE A 30 17.61 2.10 11.40
N LEU A 31 17.86 3.38 11.07
CA LEU A 31 16.85 4.44 11.17
C LEU A 31 15.89 4.48 9.97
N SER A 32 16.10 3.62 8.97
CA SER A 32 15.33 3.63 7.73
C SER A 32 13.92 3.05 7.85
N TYR A 33 13.55 2.42 8.98
CA TYR A 33 12.21 1.85 9.16
C TYR A 33 11.09 2.90 9.11
N THR A 34 11.40 4.17 9.38
CA THR A 34 10.48 5.31 9.16
C THR A 34 10.00 5.42 7.70
N ARG A 35 10.72 4.84 6.74
CA ARG A 35 10.28 4.75 5.34
C ARG A 35 9.03 3.89 5.17
N HIS A 36 8.83 2.87 6.00
CA HIS A 36 7.58 2.10 6.01
C HIS A 36 6.41 2.95 6.49
N GLU A 37 6.60 3.76 7.54
CA GLU A 37 5.57 4.69 7.99
C GLU A 37 5.20 5.68 6.87
N TYR A 38 6.20 6.27 6.22
CA TYR A 38 5.98 7.18 5.10
C TYR A 38 5.21 6.52 3.96
N PHE A 39 5.58 5.30 3.56
CA PHE A 39 4.85 4.51 2.56
C PHE A 39 3.40 4.26 2.99
N ARG A 40 3.18 3.83 4.24
CA ARG A 40 1.84 3.54 4.78
C ARG A 40 0.95 4.78 4.79
N ARG A 41 1.47 5.95 5.14
CA ARG A 41 0.73 7.22 5.05
C ARG A 41 0.32 7.53 3.61
N VAL A 42 1.23 7.36 2.66
CA VAL A 42 0.92 7.58 1.24
C VAL A 42 -0.12 6.57 0.73
N LEU A 43 -0.02 5.30 1.14
CA LEU A 43 -0.97 4.25 0.78
C LEU A 43 -2.37 4.51 1.35
N CYS A 44 -2.46 4.85 2.64
CA CYS A 44 -3.74 5.17 3.28
C CYS A 44 -4.40 6.39 2.62
N ASN A 45 -3.63 7.44 2.34
CA ASN A 45 -4.17 8.61 1.63
C ASN A 45 -4.63 8.25 0.21
N PHE A 46 -3.87 7.43 -0.53
CA PHE A 46 -4.26 6.99 -1.87
C PHE A 46 -5.63 6.31 -1.88
N PHE A 47 -5.87 5.37 -0.96
CA PHE A 47 -7.19 4.73 -0.84
C PHE A 47 -8.25 5.66 -0.24
N GLY A 48 -7.88 6.53 0.69
CA GLY A 48 -8.77 7.55 1.26
C GLY A 48 -9.32 8.48 0.18
N ASP A 49 -8.46 9.01 -0.67
CA ASP A 49 -8.82 9.89 -1.78
C ASP A 49 -9.78 9.18 -2.76
N ILE A 50 -9.53 7.90 -3.09
CA ILE A 50 -10.41 7.08 -3.94
C ILE A 50 -11.82 6.94 -3.32
N LEU A 51 -11.89 6.71 -2.00
CA LEU A 51 -13.17 6.59 -1.30
C LEU A 51 -13.91 7.93 -1.21
N GLU A 52 -13.21 9.01 -0.86
CA GLU A 52 -13.77 10.35 -0.73
C GLU A 52 -14.27 10.91 -2.06
N ASN A 53 -13.59 10.60 -3.16
CA ASN A 53 -14.01 10.97 -4.52
C ASN A 53 -15.17 10.11 -5.06
N GLY A 54 -15.57 9.05 -4.35
CA GLY A 54 -16.62 8.14 -4.78
C GLY A 54 -16.21 7.22 -5.94
N GLU A 55 -14.92 7.04 -6.17
CA GLU A 55 -14.38 6.15 -7.21
C GLU A 55 -14.49 4.67 -6.81
N TYR A 56 -14.62 4.39 -5.51
CA TYR A 56 -14.87 3.06 -4.96
C TYR A 56 -15.90 3.14 -3.81
N PRO A 57 -16.72 2.08 -3.58
CA PRO A 57 -17.69 2.08 -2.49
C PRO A 57 -17.05 2.40 -1.13
N TYR A 58 -17.74 3.21 -0.32
CA TYR A 58 -17.29 3.62 1.01
C TYR A 58 -17.37 2.45 2.02
N ASP A 59 -16.46 1.50 1.88
CA ASP A 59 -16.30 0.33 2.75
C ASP A 59 -14.91 0.37 3.41
N ILE A 60 -14.86 1.04 4.56
CA ILE A 60 -13.63 1.22 5.34
C ILE A 60 -13.07 -0.12 5.83
N GLU A 61 -13.93 -1.08 6.16
CA GLU A 61 -13.47 -2.38 6.68
C GLU A 61 -12.75 -3.16 5.59
N PHE A 62 -13.33 -3.22 4.39
CA PHE A 62 -12.74 -3.88 3.25
C PHE A 62 -11.45 -3.21 2.80
N VAL A 63 -11.44 -1.88 2.66
CA VAL A 63 -10.25 -1.12 2.27
C VAL A 63 -9.18 -1.20 3.36
N GLY A 64 -9.56 -1.14 4.63
CA GLY A 64 -8.66 -1.31 5.76
C GLY A 64 -7.97 -2.69 5.75
N LYS A 65 -8.68 -3.74 5.34
CA LYS A 65 -8.10 -5.07 5.12
C LYS A 65 -7.09 -5.05 3.98
N ILE A 66 -7.37 -4.37 2.87
CA ILE A 66 -6.40 -4.23 1.76
C ILE A 66 -5.13 -3.50 2.24
N VAL A 67 -5.27 -2.37 2.95
CA VAL A 67 -4.14 -1.62 3.48
C VAL A 67 -3.31 -2.47 4.45
N ARG A 68 -3.95 -3.24 5.33
CA ARG A 68 -3.27 -4.18 6.23
C ARG A 68 -2.50 -5.25 5.46
N ASN A 69 -3.15 -5.85 4.47
CA ASN A 69 -2.55 -6.88 3.63
C ASN A 69 -1.28 -6.36 2.94
N ILE A 70 -1.35 -5.21 2.28
CA ILE A 70 -0.19 -4.60 1.61
C ILE A 70 0.90 -4.19 2.62
N SER A 71 0.51 -3.81 3.84
CA SER A 71 1.44 -3.36 4.87
C SER A 71 2.19 -4.48 5.58
N TYR A 72 1.69 -5.73 5.49
CA TYR A 72 2.23 -6.86 6.24
C TYR A 72 1.84 -8.24 5.66
N ASP A 73 0.54 -8.59 5.65
CA ASP A 73 0.11 -9.99 5.46
C ASP A 73 0.47 -10.56 4.07
N ASN A 74 0.42 -9.74 3.02
CA ASN A 74 0.79 -10.15 1.67
C ASN A 74 2.27 -10.55 1.58
N ALA A 75 3.15 -9.79 2.23
CA ALA A 75 4.58 -10.09 2.24
C ALA A 75 4.84 -11.42 2.92
N ILE A 76 4.24 -11.64 4.10
CA ILE A 76 4.38 -12.91 4.82
C ILE A 76 3.93 -14.06 3.94
N LYS A 77 2.69 -14.00 3.43
CA LYS A 77 2.14 -15.06 2.60
C LYS A 77 2.96 -15.33 1.33
N PHE A 78 3.55 -14.30 0.73
CA PHE A 78 4.33 -14.44 -0.49
C PHE A 78 5.70 -15.07 -0.25
N PHE A 79 6.32 -14.82 0.90
CA PHE A 79 7.65 -15.34 1.25
C PHE A 79 7.63 -16.58 2.16
N GLU A 80 6.47 -16.92 2.73
CA GLU A 80 6.25 -18.21 3.36
C GLU A 80 6.40 -19.33 2.31
N LYS A 81 7.29 -20.29 2.60
CA LYS A 81 7.51 -21.50 1.79
C LYS A 81 6.56 -22.61 2.20
#